data_AF-A0A3M1U1R0-F1
#
_entry.id   AF-A0A3M1U1R0-F1
#
_cell.length_a   1.000
_cell.length_b   1.000
_cell.length_c   1.000
_cell.angle_alpha   90.00
_cell.angle_beta   90.00
_cell.angle_gamma   90.00
#
_symmetry.space_group_name_H-M   'P 1'
#
loop_
_entity.id
_entity.type
_entity.pdbx_description
1 polymer ?
#
loop_
_entity_poly.entity_id
_entity_poly.type
_entity_poly.pdbx_seq_one_letter_code
_entity_poly.pdbx_strand_id
1 'polypeptide(L)'
;MNTKEFLEHVQKQLKKIERENPAEDAVVTEQRHYLLREIETSCERASMPLVRLEHSLHPWVSYCIMPIFALANAGVAISGFDAGVFSHPVYLGVTLGLFLGKAVGITLFSFVAVKLRFAELPRNCSWHQLAGAAILGGIGFTMALFIANLGLEAHQLAEAKAGILSASLLSAVVGLTYLSRVSRAAAPEPEVDEG
;
A
#
# COMPACT_ATOMS: atom_id res chain seq x y z
N MET A 1 -1.07 24.70 16.48
CA MET A 1 -0.67 24.57 17.89
C MET A 1 0.70 23.94 17.91
N ASN A 2 1.67 24.54 18.60
CA ASN A 2 3.02 23.98 18.65
C ASN A 2 3.01 22.72 19.55
N THR A 3 3.86 21.72 19.29
CA THR A 3 3.91 20.45 20.06
C THR A 3 4.06 20.70 21.57
N LYS A 4 4.80 21.73 21.98
CA LYS A 4 4.94 22.13 23.38
C LYS A 4 3.63 22.65 24.00
N GLU A 5 2.90 23.50 23.27
CA GLU A 5 1.60 24.02 23.72
C GLU A 5 0.55 22.91 23.83
N PHE A 6 0.55 21.94 22.90
CA PHE A 6 -0.32 20.78 22.97
C PHE A 6 -0.05 19.94 24.23
N LEU A 7 1.23 19.65 24.51
CA LEU A 7 1.62 18.83 25.66
C LEU A 7 1.25 19.50 26.99
N GLU A 8 1.48 20.80 27.13
CA GLU A 8 1.07 21.56 28.33
C GLU A 8 -0.44 21.57 28.50
N HIS A 9 -1.21 21.73 27.42
CA HIS A 9 -2.67 21.74 27.46
C HIS A 9 -3.24 20.38 27.86
N VAL A 10 -2.74 19.29 27.26
CA VAL A 10 -3.18 17.91 27.57
C VAL A 10 -2.82 17.51 29.00
N GLN A 11 -1.61 17.82 29.47
CA GLN A 11 -1.19 17.54 30.86
C GLN A 11 -2.04 18.29 31.89
N LYS A 12 -2.43 19.53 31.59
CA LYS A 12 -3.27 20.34 32.46
C LYS A 12 -4.68 19.76 32.60
N GLN A 13 -5.25 19.25 31.50
CA GLN A 13 -6.58 18.62 31.52
C GLN A 13 -6.55 17.25 32.21
N LEU A 14 -5.51 16.43 31.98
CA LEU A 14 -5.31 15.14 32.66
C LEU A 14 -5.22 15.29 34.19
N LYS A 15 -4.41 16.24 34.68
CA LYS A 15 -4.32 16.53 36.12
C LYS A 15 -5.63 16.99 36.75
N LYS A 16 -6.52 17.58 35.95
CA LYS A 16 -7.85 18.03 36.41
C LYS A 16 -8.79 16.84 36.57
N ILE A 17 -8.70 15.86 35.67
CA ILE A 17 -9.45 14.60 35.72
C ILE A 17 -8.95 13.71 36.86
N GLU A 18 -7.64 13.62 37.08
CA GLU A 18 -7.04 12.84 38.19
C GLU A 18 -7.39 13.38 39.59
N ARG A 19 -7.71 14.68 39.69
CA ARG A 19 -8.15 15.29 40.96
C ARG A 19 -9.61 15.02 41.29
N GLU A 20 -10.42 14.54 40.34
CA GLU A 20 -11.79 14.08 40.58
C GLU A 20 -11.78 12.57 40.89
N ASN A 21 -12.07 12.24 42.14
CA ASN A 21 -11.96 10.93 42.80
C ASN A 21 -12.43 9.72 41.93
N PRO A 22 -11.61 8.66 41.74
CA PRO A 22 -11.92 7.53 40.85
C PRO A 22 -12.92 6.49 41.42
N ALA A 23 -13.49 6.71 42.60
CA ALA A 23 -14.24 5.69 43.35
C ALA A 23 -15.77 5.82 43.32
N GLU A 24 -16.34 6.77 42.57
CA GLU A 24 -17.80 6.90 42.47
C GLU A 24 -18.28 6.47 41.07
N ASP A 25 -18.84 5.26 41.00
CA ASP A 25 -19.72 4.81 39.92
C ASP A 25 -20.94 5.76 39.83
N ALA A 26 -20.77 6.89 39.15
CA ALA A 26 -21.83 7.86 38.88
C ALA A 26 -21.82 8.23 37.40
N VAL A 27 -22.44 7.35 36.62
CA VAL A 27 -23.32 7.63 35.48
C VAL A 27 -23.46 9.14 35.16
N VAL A 28 -22.97 9.55 33.97
CA VAL A 28 -23.38 10.75 33.21
C VAL A 28 -23.15 12.10 33.91
N THR A 29 -21.94 12.66 33.82
CA THR A 29 -21.69 14.07 34.17
C THR A 29 -21.20 14.84 32.93
N GLU A 30 -22.03 15.79 32.46
CA GLU A 30 -21.79 16.74 31.35
C GLU A 30 -20.37 17.33 31.33
N GLN A 31 -19.75 17.55 32.50
CA GLN A 31 -18.42 18.14 32.62
C GLN A 31 -17.28 17.20 32.15
N ARG A 32 -17.36 15.88 32.34
CA ARG A 32 -16.36 14.95 31.78
C ARG A 32 -16.47 14.86 30.25
N HIS A 33 -17.68 14.88 29.70
CA HIS A 33 -17.89 14.93 28.25
C HIS A 33 -17.31 16.20 27.62
N TYR A 34 -17.41 17.34 28.31
CA TYR A 34 -16.78 18.59 27.87
C TYR A 34 -15.26 18.49 27.84
N LEU A 35 -14.64 17.95 28.90
CA LEU A 35 -13.19 17.78 28.97
C LEU A 35 -12.67 16.79 27.92
N LEU A 36 -13.41 15.70 27.66
CA LEU A 36 -13.08 14.76 26.59
C LEU A 36 -13.18 15.41 25.21
N ARG A 37 -14.23 16.22 24.94
CA ARG A 37 -14.34 16.99 23.68
C ARG A 37 -13.23 18.01 23.51
N GLU A 38 -12.78 18.66 24.59
CA GLU A 38 -11.70 19.66 24.53
C GLU A 38 -10.35 18.99 24.19
N ILE A 39 -10.11 17.81 24.75
CA ILE A 39 -8.96 16.96 24.40
C ILE A 39 -9.08 16.46 22.95
N GLU A 40 -10.25 15.96 22.54
CA GLU A 40 -10.51 15.51 21.16
C GLU A 40 -10.28 16.64 20.14
N THR A 41 -10.82 17.84 20.39
CA THR A 41 -10.65 19.02 19.52
C THR A 41 -9.19 19.46 19.48
N SER A 42 -8.47 19.38 20.60
CA SER A 42 -7.04 19.70 20.68
C SER A 42 -6.19 18.71 19.89
N CYS A 43 -6.53 17.41 19.96
CA CYS A 43 -5.93 16.34 19.16
C CYS A 43 -6.25 16.52 17.67
N GLU A 44 -7.49 16.84 17.30
CA GLU A 44 -7.89 17.10 15.91
C GLU A 44 -7.12 18.28 15.32
N ARG A 45 -6.95 19.37 16.07
CA ARG A 45 -6.18 20.55 15.65
C ARG A 45 -4.67 20.30 15.60
N ALA A 46 -4.16 19.33 16.35
CA ALA A 46 -2.76 18.91 16.32
C ALA A 46 -2.48 17.94 15.16
N SER A 47 -3.48 17.19 14.72
CA SER A 47 -3.36 16.29 13.57
C SER A 47 -3.29 17.06 12.25
N MET A 48 -2.42 16.62 11.35
CA MET A 48 -2.26 17.24 10.03
C MET A 48 -3.54 17.05 9.19
N PRO A 49 -4.18 18.13 8.70
CA PRO A 49 -5.41 18.02 7.91
C PRO A 49 -5.30 17.09 6.69
N LEU A 50 -4.11 17.05 6.07
CA LEU A 50 -3.79 16.15 4.96
C LEU A 50 -3.87 14.68 5.37
N VAL A 51 -3.34 14.32 6.53
CA VAL A 51 -3.37 12.93 7.03
C VAL A 51 -4.80 12.49 7.33
N ARG A 52 -5.63 13.39 7.89
CA ARG A 52 -7.07 13.12 8.10
C ARG A 52 -7.81 12.87 6.79
N LEU A 53 -7.52 13.70 5.78
CA LEU A 53 -8.12 13.56 4.45
C LEU A 53 -7.68 12.25 3.78
N GLU A 54 -6.41 11.91 3.86
CA GLU A 54 -5.87 10.64 3.36
C GLU A 54 -6.55 9.44 4.01
N HIS A 55 -6.63 9.41 5.35
CA HIS A 55 -7.30 8.34 6.09
C HIS A 55 -8.79 8.21 5.72
N SER A 56 -9.44 9.34 5.46
CA SER A 56 -10.86 9.39 5.09
C SER A 56 -11.09 8.93 3.65
N LEU A 57 -10.18 9.25 2.72
CA LEU A 57 -10.26 8.87 1.31
C LEU A 57 -9.81 7.43 1.05
N HIS A 58 -8.87 6.90 1.83
CA HIS A 58 -8.26 5.59 1.58
C HIS A 58 -9.29 4.44 1.46
N PRO A 59 -10.34 4.33 2.32
CA PRO A 59 -11.38 3.31 2.18
C PRO A 59 -12.20 3.50 0.90
N TRP A 60 -12.60 4.73 0.57
CA TRP A 60 -13.36 5.02 -0.65
C TRP A 60 -12.57 4.67 -1.90
N VAL A 61 -11.29 5.03 -1.93
CA VAL A 61 -10.40 4.71 -3.05
C VAL A 61 -10.24 3.19 -3.18
N SER A 62 -9.93 2.51 -2.08
CA SER A 62 -9.59 1.08 -2.11
C SER A 62 -10.80 0.17 -2.37
N TYR A 63 -11.97 0.48 -1.79
CA TYR A 63 -13.15 -0.40 -1.85
C TYR A 63 -14.17 -0.01 -2.92
N CYS A 64 -14.16 1.24 -3.41
CA CYS A 64 -15.12 1.70 -4.40
C CYS A 64 -14.43 2.10 -5.71
N ILE A 65 -13.53 3.09 -5.66
CA ILE A 65 -12.96 3.69 -6.87
C ILE A 65 -12.09 2.68 -7.63
N MET A 66 -11.17 1.99 -6.95
CA MET A 66 -10.26 1.04 -7.57
C MET A 66 -10.98 -0.16 -8.21
N PRO A 67 -11.94 -0.83 -7.54
CA PRO A 67 -12.73 -1.90 -8.17
C PRO A 67 -13.56 -1.43 -9.36
N ILE A 68 -14.22 -0.27 -9.28
CA ILE A 68 -15.01 0.28 -10.39
C ILE A 68 -14.11 0.65 -11.56
N PHE A 69 -12.99 1.33 -11.29
CA PHE A 69 -12.00 1.69 -12.30
C PHE A 69 -11.45 0.47 -13.01
N ALA A 70 -11.08 -0.56 -12.23
CA ALA A 70 -10.60 -1.83 -12.72
C ALA A 70 -11.65 -2.49 -13.63
N LEU A 71 -12.91 -2.59 -13.20
CA LEU A 71 -13.97 -3.21 -14.01
C LEU A 71 -14.23 -2.43 -15.32
N ALA A 72 -14.28 -1.10 -15.25
CA ALA A 72 -14.50 -0.25 -16.42
C ALA A 72 -13.36 -0.34 -17.45
N ASN A 73 -12.11 -0.49 -17.00
CA ASN A 73 -10.94 -0.48 -17.89
C ASN A 73 -10.42 -1.87 -18.26
N ALA A 74 -10.59 -2.85 -17.39
CA ALA A 74 -10.20 -4.25 -17.59
C ALA A 74 -11.19 -5.02 -18.45
N GLY A 75 -12.34 -4.42 -18.82
CA GLY A 75 -13.27 -4.91 -19.84
C GLY A 75 -12.62 -5.04 -21.21
N VAL A 76 -11.63 -5.93 -21.31
CA VAL A 76 -11.23 -6.59 -22.54
C VAL A 76 -12.41 -7.46 -22.89
N ALA A 77 -13.08 -7.17 -24.00
CA ALA A 77 -14.07 -8.10 -24.51
C ALA A 77 -13.37 -9.46 -24.59
N ILE A 78 -13.91 -10.51 -23.95
CA ILE A 78 -13.30 -11.85 -23.96
C ILE A 78 -13.12 -12.35 -25.42
N SER A 79 -13.85 -11.73 -26.36
CA SER A 79 -13.67 -11.84 -27.80
C SER A 79 -12.31 -11.36 -28.35
N GLY A 80 -11.47 -10.70 -27.55
CA GLY A 80 -10.12 -10.27 -27.91
C GLY A 80 -9.04 -11.30 -27.53
N PHE A 81 -9.39 -12.44 -26.94
CA PHE A 81 -8.45 -13.55 -26.72
C PHE A 81 -8.45 -14.50 -27.92
N ASP A 82 -8.20 -13.99 -29.12
CA ASP A 82 -7.83 -14.84 -30.24
C ASP A 82 -6.41 -15.39 -30.02
N ALA A 83 -6.15 -16.61 -30.49
CA ALA A 83 -4.84 -17.24 -30.35
C ALA A 83 -3.68 -16.39 -30.91
N GLY A 84 -3.98 -15.49 -31.85
CA GLY A 84 -3.02 -14.53 -32.43
C GLY A 84 -2.62 -13.37 -31.51
N VAL A 85 -3.35 -13.10 -30.43
CA VAL A 85 -3.00 -12.01 -29.49
C VAL A 85 -1.73 -12.33 -28.70
N PHE A 86 -1.51 -13.61 -28.36
CA PHE A 86 -0.33 -14.03 -27.61
C PHE A 86 0.98 -13.87 -28.39
N SER A 87 0.93 -13.87 -29.72
CA SER A 87 2.07 -13.62 -30.60
C SER A 87 2.19 -12.16 -31.03
N HIS A 88 1.26 -11.29 -30.64
CA HIS A 88 1.30 -9.88 -31.01
C HIS A 88 2.45 -9.15 -30.30
N PRO A 89 3.26 -8.32 -31.02
CA PRO A 89 4.41 -7.64 -30.42
C PRO A 89 4.05 -6.75 -29.23
N VAL A 90 2.88 -6.09 -29.26
CA VAL A 90 2.42 -5.25 -28.15
C VAL A 90 2.13 -6.08 -26.90
N TYR A 91 1.46 -7.23 -27.06
CA TYR A 91 1.21 -8.15 -25.95
C TYR A 91 2.52 -8.60 -25.31
N LEU A 92 3.46 -9.11 -26.12
CA LEU A 92 4.75 -9.61 -25.63
C LEU A 92 5.58 -8.50 -24.98
N GLY A 93 5.66 -7.33 -25.62
CA GLY A 93 6.41 -6.18 -25.10
C GLY A 93 5.87 -5.70 -23.76
N VAL A 94 4.54 -5.60 -23.63
CA VAL A 94 3.89 -5.19 -22.38
C VAL A 94 4.04 -6.26 -21.30
N THR A 95 3.81 -7.53 -21.62
CA THR A 95 3.91 -8.62 -20.65
C THR A 95 5.33 -8.77 -20.12
N LEU A 96 6.32 -8.85 -21.01
CA LEU A 96 7.73 -8.99 -20.62
C LEU A 96 8.26 -7.72 -19.97
N GLY A 97 7.92 -6.55 -20.51
CA GLY A 97 8.35 -5.26 -19.96
C GLY A 97 7.82 -5.03 -18.55
N LEU A 98 6.56 -5.37 -18.29
CA LEU A 98 5.97 -5.20 -16.96
C LEU A 98 6.47 -6.26 -15.98
N PHE A 99 6.52 -7.54 -16.36
CA PHE A 99 6.96 -8.61 -15.47
C PHE A 99 8.49 -8.59 -15.23
N LEU A 100 9.28 -8.72 -16.30
CA LEU A 100 10.74 -8.78 -16.20
C LEU A 100 11.33 -7.40 -15.93
N GLY A 101 10.81 -6.34 -16.56
CA GLY A 101 11.35 -5.00 -16.38
C GLY A 101 11.21 -4.50 -14.94
N LYS A 102 10.09 -4.79 -14.26
CA LYS A 102 9.91 -4.46 -12.84
C LYS A 102 10.81 -5.31 -11.94
N ALA A 103 10.81 -6.63 -12.14
CA ALA A 103 11.61 -7.53 -11.31
C ALA A 103 13.11 -7.23 -11.41
N VAL A 104 13.64 -7.14 -12.64
CA VAL A 104 15.06 -6.84 -12.90
C VAL A 104 15.39 -5.42 -12.52
N GLY A 105 14.56 -4.44 -12.91
CA GLY A 105 14.81 -3.02 -12.64
C GLY A 105 14.90 -2.72 -11.15
N ILE A 106 13.89 -3.11 -10.37
CA ILE A 106 13.88 -2.86 -8.92
C ILE A 106 15.08 -3.55 -8.27
N THR A 107 15.32 -4.83 -8.56
CA THR A 107 16.43 -5.58 -7.96
C THR A 107 17.79 -4.97 -8.31
N LEU A 108 18.01 -4.62 -9.58
CA LEU A 108 19.27 -4.06 -10.05
C LEU A 108 19.53 -2.67 -9.46
N PHE A 109 18.55 -1.77 -9.51
CA PHE A 109 18.73 -0.42 -8.98
C PHE A 109 18.87 -0.42 -7.46
N SER A 110 18.15 -1.28 -6.74
CA SER A 110 18.37 -1.47 -5.31
C SER A 110 19.76 -2.04 -5.02
N PHE A 111 20.22 -3.02 -5.80
CA PHE A 111 21.58 -3.57 -5.67
C PHE A 111 22.67 -2.51 -5.87
N VAL A 112 22.53 -1.69 -6.93
CA VAL A 112 23.46 -0.59 -7.21
C VAL A 112 23.42 0.46 -6.09
N ALA A 113 22.24 0.86 -5.62
CA ALA A 113 22.09 1.84 -4.55
C ALA A 113 22.75 1.38 -3.24
N VAL A 114 22.58 0.09 -2.88
CA VAL A 114 23.23 -0.49 -1.69
C VAL A 114 24.74 -0.62 -1.89
N LYS A 115 25.19 -1.05 -3.07
CA LYS A 115 26.62 -1.21 -3.37
C LYS A 115 27.37 0.14 -3.36
N LEU A 116 26.72 1.21 -3.81
CA LEU A 116 27.26 2.57 -3.78
C LEU A 116 27.10 3.26 -2.42
N ARG A 117 26.53 2.57 -1.41
CA ARG A 117 26.24 3.13 -0.07
C ARG A 117 25.31 4.36 -0.10
N PHE A 118 24.45 4.48 -1.11
CA PHE A 118 23.37 5.47 -1.13
C PHE A 118 22.16 5.03 -0.31
N ALA A 119 22.01 3.73 -0.07
CA ALA A 119 20.95 3.15 0.74
C ALA A 119 21.48 1.91 1.48
N GLU A 120 20.77 1.48 2.51
CA GLU A 120 21.04 0.24 3.24
C GLU A 120 19.80 -0.65 3.19
N LEU A 121 20.01 -1.97 3.17
CA LEU A 121 18.91 -2.93 3.24
C LEU A 121 18.31 -2.90 4.67
N PRO A 122 16.97 -2.83 4.83
CA PRO A 122 16.34 -2.77 6.15
C PRO A 122 16.73 -3.94 7.05
N ARG A 123 16.79 -3.70 8.36
CA ARG A 123 16.98 -4.76 9.36
C ARG A 123 15.85 -5.80 9.19
N ASN A 124 16.22 -7.08 9.16
CA ASN A 124 15.31 -8.21 8.93
C ASN A 124 14.77 -8.36 7.49
N CYS A 125 15.35 -7.66 6.50
CA CYS A 125 15.05 -7.89 5.09
C CYS A 125 16.23 -8.60 4.42
N SER A 126 15.96 -9.69 3.71
CA SER A 126 16.94 -10.42 2.89
C SER A 126 16.84 -10.00 1.42
N TRP A 127 17.94 -10.17 0.67
CA TRP A 127 17.94 -9.98 -0.79
C TRP A 127 16.89 -10.84 -1.51
N HIS A 128 16.58 -12.01 -0.97
CA HIS A 128 15.52 -12.87 -1.47
C HIS A 128 14.13 -12.23 -1.26
N GLN A 129 13.83 -11.68 -0.07
CA GLN A 129 12.58 -10.96 0.15
C GLN A 129 12.46 -9.74 -0.75
N LEU A 130 13.55 -9.01 -0.97
CA LEU A 130 13.57 -7.88 -1.91
C LEU A 130 13.29 -8.33 -3.35
N ALA A 131 13.89 -9.41 -3.82
CA ALA A 131 13.62 -9.97 -5.14
C ALA A 131 12.15 -10.43 -5.28
N GLY A 132 11.60 -11.05 -4.23
CA GLY A 132 10.18 -11.42 -4.19
C GLY A 132 9.25 -10.21 -4.27
N ALA A 133 9.57 -9.15 -3.51
CA ALA A 133 8.83 -7.88 -3.56
C ALA A 133 8.97 -7.19 -4.93
N ALA A 134 10.14 -7.26 -5.56
CA ALA A 134 10.38 -6.74 -6.91
C ALA A 134 9.50 -7.43 -7.96
N ILE A 135 9.33 -8.76 -7.87
CA ILE A 135 8.42 -9.53 -8.73
C ILE A 135 6.96 -9.10 -8.50
N LEU A 136 6.53 -8.93 -7.25
CA LEU A 136 5.20 -8.41 -6.93
C LEU A 136 5.00 -6.98 -7.44
N GLY A 137 6.07 -6.18 -7.53
CA GLY A 137 6.08 -4.87 -8.18
C GLY A 137 5.72 -4.89 -9.68
N GLY A 138 5.72 -6.07 -10.30
CA GLY A 138 5.19 -6.32 -11.65
C GLY A 138 3.67 -6.29 -11.75
N ILE A 139 2.92 -6.19 -10.64
CA ILE A 139 1.47 -6.03 -10.65
C ILE A 139 1.12 -4.59 -11.04
N GLY A 140 1.13 -4.32 -12.35
CA GLY A 140 0.83 -3.01 -12.91
C GLY A 140 -0.67 -2.72 -13.06
N PHE A 141 -1.52 -3.76 -13.01
CA PHE A 141 -2.98 -3.74 -13.24
C PHE A 141 -3.60 -2.36 -13.49
N THR A 142 -4.05 -1.63 -12.45
CA THR A 142 -4.80 -0.39 -12.64
C THR A 142 -3.99 0.75 -13.24
N MET A 143 -2.76 0.99 -12.76
CA MET A 143 -1.93 2.08 -13.29
C MET A 143 -1.43 1.79 -14.71
N ALA A 144 -1.12 0.55 -15.03
CA ALA A 144 -0.72 0.15 -16.37
C ALA A 144 -1.92 0.21 -17.33
N LEU A 145 -3.13 -0.21 -16.91
CA LEU A 145 -4.35 -0.05 -17.70
C LEU A 145 -4.64 1.44 -17.96
N PHE A 146 -4.47 2.29 -16.95
CA PHE A 146 -4.63 3.74 -17.12
C PHE A 146 -3.66 4.30 -18.16
N ILE A 147 -2.37 3.99 -18.02
CA ILE A 147 -1.33 4.45 -18.94
C ILE A 147 -1.57 3.91 -20.36
N ALA A 148 -1.98 2.66 -20.52
CA ALA A 148 -2.29 2.09 -21.82
C ALA A 148 -3.45 2.81 -22.52
N ASN A 149 -4.52 3.15 -21.79
CA ASN A 149 -5.64 3.92 -22.36
C ASN A 149 -5.24 5.35 -22.76
N LEU A 150 -4.23 5.95 -22.11
CA LEU A 150 -3.73 7.29 -22.47
C LEU A 150 -2.71 7.28 -23.60
N GLY A 151 -1.92 6.19 -23.70
CA GLY A 151 -0.73 6.15 -24.55
C GLY A 151 -0.85 5.31 -25.82
N LEU A 152 -1.91 4.51 -25.98
CA LEU A 152 -2.07 3.61 -27.12
C LEU A 152 -3.34 3.88 -27.91
N GLU A 153 -3.26 3.60 -29.21
CA GLU A 153 -4.39 3.69 -30.12
C GLU A 153 -5.35 2.50 -29.95
N ALA A 154 -6.59 2.66 -30.42
CA ALA A 154 -7.67 1.70 -30.21
C ALA A 154 -7.36 0.28 -30.73
N HIS A 155 -6.57 0.16 -31.82
CA HIS A 155 -6.21 -1.13 -32.41
C HIS A 155 -5.10 -1.89 -31.67
N GLN A 156 -4.40 -1.27 -30.73
CA GLN A 156 -3.35 -1.91 -29.91
C GLN A 156 -3.77 -2.09 -28.45
N LEU A 157 -4.87 -1.44 -28.07
CA LEU A 157 -5.31 -1.36 -26.69
C LEU A 157 -5.77 -2.73 -26.16
N ALA A 158 -6.38 -3.56 -27.01
CA ALA A 158 -6.83 -4.90 -26.61
C ALA A 158 -5.64 -5.80 -26.22
N GLU A 159 -4.60 -5.81 -27.04
CA GLU A 159 -3.38 -6.60 -26.84
C GLU A 159 -2.59 -6.09 -25.64
N ALA A 160 -2.50 -4.77 -25.45
CA ALA A 160 -1.86 -4.18 -24.29
C ALA A 160 -2.60 -4.53 -22.99
N LYS A 161 -3.93 -4.42 -22.97
CA LYS A 161 -4.73 -4.81 -21.80
C LYS A 161 -4.57 -6.29 -21.49
N ALA A 162 -4.63 -7.17 -22.48
CA ALA A 162 -4.36 -8.60 -22.30
C ALA A 162 -2.94 -8.84 -21.74
N GLY A 163 -1.95 -8.09 -22.24
CA GLY A 163 -0.57 -8.18 -21.78
C GLY A 163 -0.38 -7.74 -20.32
N ILE A 164 -1.04 -6.65 -19.91
CA ILE A 164 -1.05 -6.13 -18.52
C ILE A 164 -1.70 -7.15 -17.57
N LEU A 165 -2.84 -7.72 -17.96
CA LEU A 165 -3.55 -8.72 -17.17
C LEU A 165 -2.68 -9.98 -17.00
N SER A 166 -2.08 -10.45 -18.10
CA SER A 166 -1.19 -11.62 -18.09
C SER A 166 0.04 -11.40 -17.20
N ALA A 167 0.72 -10.26 -17.34
CA ALA A 167 1.87 -9.92 -16.50
C ALA A 167 1.49 -9.73 -15.02
N SER A 168 0.35 -9.09 -14.74
CA SER A 168 -0.09 -8.89 -13.35
C SER A 168 -0.42 -10.22 -12.68
N LEU A 169 -1.08 -11.13 -13.39
CA LEU A 169 -1.36 -12.48 -12.89
C LEU A 169 -0.07 -13.28 -12.68
N LEU A 170 0.85 -13.26 -13.65
CA LEU A 170 2.14 -13.94 -13.54
C LEU A 170 2.97 -13.39 -12.36
N SER A 171 3.02 -12.07 -12.21
CA SER A 171 3.69 -11.39 -11.11
C SER A 171 3.10 -11.78 -9.76
N ALA A 172 1.77 -11.82 -9.64
CA ALA A 172 1.09 -12.23 -8.42
C ALA A 172 1.39 -13.69 -8.08
N VAL A 173 1.23 -14.61 -9.02
CA VAL A 173 1.47 -16.05 -8.78
C VAL A 173 2.95 -16.31 -8.45
N VAL A 174 3.87 -15.83 -9.28
CA VAL A 174 5.31 -16.09 -9.08
C VAL A 174 5.82 -15.36 -7.83
N GLY A 175 5.45 -14.09 -7.65
CA GLY A 175 5.88 -13.30 -6.50
C GLY A 175 5.38 -13.86 -5.17
N LEU A 176 4.08 -14.20 -5.08
CA LEU A 176 3.50 -14.78 -3.85
C LEU A 176 4.06 -16.18 -3.58
N THR A 177 4.21 -17.03 -4.60
CA THR A 177 4.77 -18.38 -4.42
C THR A 177 6.26 -18.36 -4.08
N TYR A 178 7.00 -17.38 -4.56
CA TYR A 178 8.40 -17.18 -4.19
C TYR A 178 8.52 -16.65 -2.76
N LEU A 179 7.79 -15.57 -2.43
CA LEU A 179 7.85 -14.94 -1.11
C LEU A 179 7.33 -15.87 0.00
N SER A 180 6.27 -16.64 -0.24
CA SER A 180 5.78 -17.62 0.73
C SER A 180 6.80 -18.72 1.06
N ARG A 181 7.65 -19.11 0.11
CA ARG A 181 8.74 -20.06 0.36
C ARG A 181 9.89 -19.43 1.14
N VAL A 182 10.24 -18.19 0.81
CA VAL A 182 11.34 -17.46 1.45
C VAL A 182 10.99 -17.06 2.89
N SER A 183 9.78 -16.52 3.13
CA SER A 183 9.36 -16.07 4.45
C SER A 183 9.16 -17.22 5.43
N ARG A 184 8.80 -18.42 4.96
CA ARG A 184 8.73 -19.63 5.79
C ARG A 184 10.09 -20.08 6.33
N ALA A 185 11.17 -19.76 5.63
CA ALA A 185 12.53 -20.09 6.06
C ALA A 185 13.09 -19.09 7.08
N ALA A 186 12.46 -17.93 7.25
CA ALA A 186 12.89 -16.85 8.13
C ALA A 186 11.96 -16.69 9.35
N ALA A 187 11.35 -17.77 9.84
CA ALA A 187 10.48 -17.72 11.01
C ALA A 187 11.24 -17.11 12.21
N PRO A 188 10.72 -16.04 12.82
CA PRO A 188 11.32 -15.49 14.03
C PRO A 188 11.18 -16.50 15.16
N GLU A 189 12.26 -16.69 15.94
CA GLU A 189 12.20 -17.43 17.20
C GLU A 189 11.11 -16.81 18.08
N PRO A 190 10.30 -17.63 18.78
CA PRO A 190 9.29 -17.11 19.69
C PRO A 190 9.98 -16.27 20.76
N GLU A 191 9.57 -15.01 20.86
CA GLU A 191 9.96 -14.09 21.92
C GLU A 191 9.57 -14.74 23.25
N VAL A 192 10.58 -15.21 24.01
CA VAL A 192 10.40 -15.76 25.34
C VAL A 192 10.01 -14.58 26.23
N ASP A 193 8.76 -14.58 26.66
CA ASP A 193 8.21 -13.69 27.67
C ASP A 193 8.95 -13.94 29.01
N GLU A 194 9.98 -13.15 29.30
CA GLU A 194 10.63 -13.13 30.60
C GLU A 194 9.83 -12.22 31.55
N GLY A 195 8.94 -12.85 32.32
CA GLY A 195 8.71 -12.62 33.76
C GLY A 195 8.19 -11.27 34.24
#